data_AF-A0A9P5QDE2-F1
#
_entry.id   AF-A0A9P5QDE2-F1
#
_cell.length_a   1.000
_cell.length_b   1.000
_cell.length_c   1.000
_cell.angle_alpha   90.00
_cell.angle_beta   90.00
_cell.angle_gamma   90.00
#
_symmetry.space_group_name_H-M   'P 1'
#
loop_
_entity.id
_entity.type
_entity.pdbx_description
1 polymer ?
#
loop_
_entity_poly.entity_id
_entity_poly.type
_entity_poly.pdbx_seq_one_letter_code
_entity_poly.pdbx_strand_id
1 'polypeptide(L)'
;MAALSNPVNWILAAVLGYISYNYLTATPPPPPTPRPKMPTLVFREYTPKELAEFDGRTDDTRILMAIQGKVFDVTRGRNFYGP
;
A
#
# COMPACT_ATOMS: atom_id res chain seq x y z
N MET A 1 3.92 -47.77 -24.25
CA MET A 1 4.49 -48.17 -22.94
C MET A 1 5.93 -47.65 -22.69
N ALA A 2 6.62 -47.05 -23.68
CA ALA A 2 8.00 -46.55 -23.53
C ALA A 2 8.17 -45.32 -22.61
N ALA A 3 7.10 -44.59 -22.31
CA ALA A 3 7.17 -43.40 -21.45
C ALA A 3 7.41 -43.72 -19.97
N LEU A 4 7.03 -44.92 -19.50
CA LEU A 4 7.15 -45.32 -18.10
C LEU A 4 8.58 -45.79 -17.73
N SER A 5 9.38 -46.20 -18.73
CA SER A 5 10.75 -46.68 -18.53
C SER A 5 11.81 -45.57 -18.61
N ASN A 6 11.45 -44.35 -19.00
CA ASN A 6 12.39 -43.25 -19.13
C ASN A 6 12.64 -42.58 -17.74
N PRO A 7 13.87 -42.63 -17.19
CA PRO A 7 14.17 -42.02 -15.89
C PRO A 7 13.93 -40.50 -15.87
N VAL A 8 14.02 -39.82 -17.02
CA VAL A 8 13.75 -38.39 -17.15
C VAL A 8 12.30 -38.05 -16.78
N ASN A 9 11.33 -38.92 -17.11
CA ASN A 9 9.93 -38.67 -16.80
C ASN A 9 9.63 -38.68 -15.29
N TRP A 10 10.36 -39.50 -14.53
CA TRP A 10 10.26 -39.51 -13.06
C TRP A 10 10.85 -38.25 -12.44
N ILE A 11 11.96 -37.74 -12.99
CA ILE A 11 12.54 -36.46 -12.56
C ILE A 11 11.54 -35.32 -12.85
N LEU A 12 10.96 -35.29 -14.04
CA LEU A 12 9.94 -34.30 -14.41
C LEU A 12 8.71 -34.41 -13.50
N ALA A 13 8.25 -35.62 -13.17
CA ALA A 13 7.13 -35.84 -12.25
C ALA A 13 7.45 -35.35 -10.83
N ALA A 14 8.68 -35.59 -10.34
CA ALA A 14 9.12 -35.10 -9.04
C ALA A 14 9.19 -33.56 -9.00
N VAL A 15 9.71 -32.92 -10.06
CA VAL A 15 9.75 -31.46 -10.19
C VAL A 15 8.33 -30.89 -10.25
N LEU A 16 7.45 -31.51 -11.04
CA LEU A 16 6.05 -31.08 -11.14
C LEU A 16 5.31 -31.22 -9.81
N GLY A 17 5.56 -32.31 -9.08
CA GLY A 17 5.04 -32.52 -7.73
C GLY A 17 5.56 -31.49 -6.73
N TYR A 18 6.86 -31.16 -6.79
CA TYR A 18 7.49 -30.16 -5.93
C TYR A 18 6.93 -28.75 -6.16
N ILE A 19 6.78 -28.34 -7.42
CA ILE A 19 6.18 -27.04 -7.78
C ILE A 19 4.72 -26.99 -7.32
N SER A 20 3.96 -28.07 -7.54
CA SER A 20 2.56 -28.15 -7.11
C SER A 20 2.44 -28.06 -5.59
N TYR A 21 3.33 -28.74 -4.85
CA TYR A 21 3.39 -28.66 -3.39
C TYR A 21 3.65 -27.22 -2.93
N ASN A 22 4.64 -26.54 -3.51
CA ASN A 22 4.96 -25.16 -3.16
C ASN A 22 3.80 -24.21 -3.47
N TYR A 23 3.06 -24.43 -4.55
CA TYR A 23 1.92 -23.59 -4.90
C TYR A 23 0.73 -23.80 -3.94
N LEU A 24 0.46 -25.06 -3.54
CA LEU A 24 -0.64 -25.39 -2.65
C LEU A 24 -0.37 -25.03 -1.19
N THR A 25 0.90 -24.97 -0.78
CA THR A 25 1.31 -24.61 0.59
C THR A 25 1.81 -23.17 0.73
N ALA A 26 1.81 -22.39 -0.36
CA ALA A 26 2.19 -20.99 -0.32
C ALA A 26 1.22 -20.18 0.57
N THR A 27 1.74 -19.63 1.66
CA THR A 27 0.98 -18.71 2.50
C THR A 27 0.90 -17.33 1.82
N PRO A 28 -0.29 -16.72 1.70
CA PRO A 28 -0.39 -15.35 1.18
C PRO A 28 0.36 -14.37 2.10
N PRO A 29 0.93 -13.29 1.55
CA PRO A 29 1.55 -12.26 2.37
C PRO A 29 0.52 -11.69 3.35
N PRO A 30 0.96 -11.28 4.56
CA PRO A 30 0.05 -10.68 5.53
C PRO A 30 -0.64 -9.45 4.92
N PRO A 31 -1.93 -9.21 5.23
CA PRO A 31 -2.62 -8.04 4.74
C PRO A 31 -1.87 -6.78 5.18
N PRO A 32 -1.85 -5.72 4.34
CA PRO A 32 -1.27 -4.45 4.75
C PRO A 32 -1.94 -3.98 6.04
N THR A 33 -1.14 -3.47 6.98
CA THR A 33 -1.65 -2.97 8.25
C THR A 33 -2.74 -1.93 8.03
N PRO A 34 -3.89 -1.99 8.74
CA PRO A 34 -4.91 -0.97 8.67
C PRO A 34 -4.28 0.37 9.03
N ARG A 35 -4.17 1.26 8.06
CA ARG A 35 -3.70 2.62 8.33
C ARG A 35 -4.73 3.31 9.23
N PRO A 36 -4.31 4.12 10.21
CA PRO A 36 -5.21 4.92 11.01
C PRO A 36 -6.17 5.68 10.08
N LYS A 37 -7.47 5.45 10.25
CA LYS A 37 -8.50 6.11 9.45
C LYS A 37 -8.55 7.55 9.97
N MET A 38 -7.90 8.48 9.26
CA MET A 38 -7.96 9.89 9.62
C MET A 38 -9.43 10.32 9.70
N PRO A 39 -9.83 11.12 10.71
CA PRO A 39 -11.20 11.60 10.83
C PRO A 39 -11.62 12.27 9.52
N THR A 40 -12.80 11.91 9.03
CA THR A 40 -13.42 12.53 7.85
C THR A 40 -13.54 14.02 8.07
N LEU A 41 -12.93 14.82 7.20
CA LEU A 41 -13.03 16.27 7.24
C LEU A 41 -14.48 16.66 6.95
N VAL A 42 -15.08 17.42 7.88
CA VAL A 42 -16.30 18.15 7.60
C VAL A 42 -15.94 19.24 6.59
N PHE A 43 -16.79 19.45 5.58
CA PHE A 43 -16.58 20.52 4.62
C PHE A 43 -16.48 21.87 5.37
N ARG A 44 -15.34 22.55 5.20
CA ARG A 44 -15.05 23.85 5.78
C ARG A 44 -14.39 24.72 4.72
N GLU A 45 -14.80 25.98 4.67
CA GLU A 45 -14.11 26.99 3.89
C GLU A 45 -12.90 27.52 4.68
N TYR A 46 -11.80 27.72 3.99
CA TYR A 46 -10.56 28.24 4.58
C TYR A 46 -10.20 29.56 3.91
N THR A 47 -9.93 30.57 4.73
CA THR A 47 -9.19 31.75 4.28
C THR A 47 -7.70 31.40 4.12
N PRO A 48 -6.93 32.13 3.30
CA PRO A 48 -5.49 31.89 3.16
C PRO A 48 -4.73 31.94 4.50
N LYS A 49 -5.19 32.78 5.43
CA LYS A 49 -4.60 32.91 6.76
C LYS A 49 -4.85 31.67 7.62
N GLU A 50 -6.08 31.17 7.63
CA GLU A 50 -6.42 29.92 8.36
C GLU A 50 -5.72 28.71 7.75
N LEU A 51 -5.59 28.66 6.42
CA LEU A 51 -4.93 27.55 5.75
C LEU A 51 -3.43 27.48 6.06
N ALA A 52 -2.78 28.64 6.26
CA ALA A 52 -1.36 28.73 6.55
C ALA A 52 -0.95 28.11 7.90
N GLU A 53 -1.90 27.88 8.81
CA GLU A 53 -1.65 27.18 10.08
C GLU A 53 -1.41 25.67 9.89
N PHE A 54 -1.75 25.12 8.72
CA PHE A 54 -1.64 23.70 8.37
C PHE A 54 -0.45 23.42 7.46
N ASP A 55 0.73 23.92 7.83
CA ASP A 55 1.97 23.85 7.04
C ASP A 55 2.82 22.60 7.30
N GLY A 56 2.42 21.75 8.26
CA GLY A 56 3.13 20.52 8.61
C GLY A 56 4.39 20.68 9.45
N ARG A 57 4.69 21.88 9.99
CA ARG A 57 5.86 22.09 10.87
C ARG A 57 5.79 21.37 12.21
N THR A 58 4.59 21.02 12.63
CA THR A 58 4.36 20.21 13.83
C THR A 58 3.90 18.82 13.42
N ASP A 59 4.39 17.79 14.10
CA ASP A 59 4.06 16.39 13.77
C ASP A 59 2.57 16.07 14.00
N ASP A 60 1.94 16.79 14.92
CA ASP A 60 0.54 16.59 15.31
C ASP A 60 -0.46 17.39 14.45
N THR A 61 0.03 18.31 13.61
CA THR A 61 -0.82 19.10 12.72
C THR A 61 -0.97 18.44 11.35
N ARG A 62 -2.15 18.63 10.75
CA ARG A 62 -2.40 18.21 9.36
C ARG A 62 -1.69 19.14 8.39
N ILE A 63 -1.43 18.63 7.21
CA ILE A 63 -0.90 19.40 6.09
C ILE A 63 -2.03 19.62 5.10
N LEU A 64 -2.46 20.87 4.96
CA LEU A 64 -3.51 21.24 4.02
C LEU A 64 -2.92 22.08 2.89
N MET A 65 -3.31 21.79 1.66
CA MET A 65 -2.84 22.49 0.48
C MET A 65 -4.02 22.93 -0.39
N ALA A 66 -4.04 24.22 -0.78
CA ALA A 66 -5.02 24.73 -1.72
C ALA A 66 -4.49 24.67 -3.16
N ILE A 67 -5.30 24.14 -4.08
CA ILE A 67 -5.05 24.12 -5.52
C ILE A 67 -6.31 24.64 -6.22
N GLN A 68 -6.21 25.76 -6.93
CA GLN A 68 -7.33 26.40 -7.63
C GLN A 68 -8.60 26.58 -6.75
N GLY A 69 -8.41 27.06 -5.51
CA GLY A 69 -9.52 27.30 -4.58
C GLY A 69 -10.09 26.05 -3.90
N LYS A 70 -9.54 24.86 -4.15
CA LYS A 70 -9.92 23.62 -3.46
C LYS A 70 -8.84 23.22 -2.47
N VAL A 71 -9.24 22.85 -1.26
CA VAL A 71 -8.32 22.43 -0.19
C VAL A 71 -8.23 20.91 -0.14
N PHE A 72 -7.01 20.39 -0.10
CA PHE A 72 -6.68 18.97 -0.06
C PHE A 72 -5.88 18.65 1.20
N ASP A 73 -6.22 17.54 1.85
CA ASP A 73 -5.43 16.97 2.94
C ASP A 73 -4.28 16.15 2.36
N VAL A 74 -3.07 16.71 2.43
CA VAL A 74 -1.84 16.09 1.91
C VAL A 74 -0.98 15.51 3.04
N THR A 75 -1.54 15.34 4.24
CA THR A 75 -0.82 14.80 5.42
C THR A 75 -0.19 13.43 5.13
N ARG A 76 -0.79 12.63 4.23
CA ARG A 76 -0.24 11.34 3.79
C ARG A 76 1.11 11.45 3.06
N GLY A 77 1.36 12.59 2.42
CA GLY A 77 2.59 12.90 1.71
C GLY A 77 3.53 13.78 2.53
N ARG A 78 3.54 13.68 3.86
CA ARG A 78 4.38 14.50 4.75
C ARG A 78 5.85 14.54 4.34
N ASN A 79 6.42 13.44 3.85
CA ASN A 79 7.80 13.41 3.36
C ASN A 79 8.08 14.33 2.15
N PHE A 80 7.04 14.75 1.42
CA PHE A 80 7.14 15.62 0.25
C PHE A 80 6.65 17.03 0.53
N TYR A 81 5.61 17.18 1.37
CA TYR A 81 4.95 18.47 1.64
C TYR A 81 5.28 19.07 3.01
N GLY A 82 5.87 18.31 3.93
CA GLY A 82 6.33 18.76 5.23
C GLY A 82 7.83 19.04 5.26
N PRO A 83 8.32 19.80 6.26
CA PRO A 83 9.74 20.03 6.52
C PRO A 83 10.46 18.81 7.11
#